data_AF-A0A497ALP0-F1
#
_entry.id   AF-A0A497ALP0-F1
#
_cell.length_a   1.000
_cell.length_b   1.000
_cell.length_c   1.000
_cell.angle_alpha   90.00
_cell.angle_beta   90.00
_cell.angle_gamma   90.00
#
_symmetry.space_group_name_H-M   'P 1'
#
loop_
_entity.id
_entity.type
_entity.pdbx_description
1 polymer ?
#
loop_
_entity_poly.entity_id
_entity_poly.type
_entity_poly.pdbx_seq_one_letter_code
_entity_poly.pdbx_strand_id
1 'polypeptide(L)'
;FNVNLFRPALFLIIALGTVGFAGVGTLFAAMAVNTRAREGMLPVLLFSVSVPIIISAVKATGAVLDNSPLSELVPWLRLLLVFDIIFLSLSFITFEYVMEE
;
A
#
# COMPACT_ATOMS: atom_id res chain seq x y z
N PHE A 1 25.93 6.28 -14.07
CA PHE A 1 24.73 5.66 -13.49
C PHE A 1 24.80 4.14 -13.71
N ASN A 2 25.34 3.39 -12.75
CA ASN A 2 25.46 1.91 -12.81
C ASN A 2 24.77 1.28 -11.59
N VAL A 3 23.56 1.74 -11.30
CA VAL A 3 22.71 1.14 -10.26
C VAL A 3 22.00 -0.06 -10.89
N ASN A 4 22.34 -1.24 -10.40
CA ASN A 4 21.80 -2.50 -10.92
C ASN A 4 20.33 -2.62 -10.44
N LEU A 5 19.38 -2.26 -11.30
CA LEU A 5 17.93 -2.19 -10.99
C LEU A 5 17.27 -3.57 -10.91
N PHE A 6 17.91 -4.62 -11.43
CA PHE A 6 17.44 -6.00 -11.37
C PHE A 6 17.76 -6.66 -10.02
N ARG A 7 17.31 -6.06 -8.92
CA ARG A 7 17.39 -6.69 -7.60
C ARG A 7 16.08 -7.37 -7.24
N PRO A 8 16.10 -8.64 -6.78
CA PRO A 8 14.89 -9.36 -6.35
C PRO A 8 14.09 -8.59 -5.30
N ALA A 9 14.77 -7.83 -4.43
CA ALA A 9 14.13 -6.99 -3.42
C ALA A 9 13.24 -5.88 -4.03
N LEU A 10 13.61 -5.32 -5.18
CA LEU A 10 12.80 -4.29 -5.85
C LEU A 10 11.51 -4.89 -6.42
N PHE A 11 11.58 -6.09 -7.00
CA PHE A 11 10.39 -6.82 -7.45
C PHE A 11 9.44 -7.12 -6.29
N LEU A 12 9.97 -7.47 -5.11
CA LEU A 12 9.17 -7.69 -3.91
C LEU A 12 8.46 -6.40 -3.44
N ILE A 13 9.19 -5.28 -3.41
CA ILE A 13 8.64 -3.97 -3.02
C ILE A 13 7.56 -3.51 -4.00
N ILE A 14 7.80 -3.69 -5.31
CA ILE A 14 6.83 -3.34 -6.35
C ILE A 14 5.57 -4.21 -6.23
N ALA A 15 5.73 -5.53 -6.03
CA ALA A 15 4.59 -6.43 -5.88
C ALA A 15 3.75 -6.06 -4.65
N LEU A 16 4.38 -5.89 -3.49
CA LEU A 16 3.70 -5.51 -2.24
C LEU A 16 3.01 -4.15 -2.37
N GLY A 17 3.72 -3.13 -2.85
CA GLY A 17 3.15 -1.79 -3.05
C GLY A 17 1.97 -1.79 -4.04
N THR A 18 2.03 -2.61 -5.09
CA THR A 18 0.92 -2.74 -6.06
C THR A 18 -0.29 -3.40 -5.42
N VAL A 19 -0.10 -4.46 -4.63
CA VAL A 19 -1.20 -5.17 -3.96
C VAL A 19 -1.87 -4.27 -2.92
N GLY A 20 -1.09 -3.58 -2.07
CA GLY A 20 -1.63 -2.66 -1.08
C GLY A 20 -2.41 -1.51 -1.71
N PHE A 21 -1.84 -0.88 -2.75
CA PHE A 21 -2.52 0.21 -3.46
C PHE A 21 -3.77 -0.25 -4.20
N ALA A 22 -3.73 -1.43 -4.86
CA ALA A 22 -4.88 -1.99 -5.56
C ALA A 22 -6.00 -2.39 -4.59
N GLY A 23 -5.69 -2.96 -3.43
CA GLY A 23 -6.67 -3.29 -2.39
C GLY A 23 -7.40 -2.05 -1.88
N VAL A 24 -6.64 -1.01 -1.50
CA VAL A 24 -7.19 0.28 -1.09
C VAL A 24 -8.06 0.88 -2.20
N GLY A 25 -7.54 0.96 -3.42
CA GLY A 25 -8.28 1.55 -4.55
C GLY A 25 -9.58 0.80 -4.87
N THR A 26 -9.57 -0.53 -4.81
CA THR A 26 -10.75 -1.36 -5.10
C THR A 26 -11.85 -1.15 -4.08
N LEU A 27 -11.52 -1.09 -2.78
CA LEU A 27 -12.51 -0.81 -1.74
C LEU A 27 -13.16 0.55 -1.91
N PHE A 28 -12.34 1.57 -2.15
CA PHE A 28 -12.83 2.92 -2.30
C PHE A 28 -13.70 3.06 -3.56
N ALA A 29 -13.35 2.38 -4.66
CA ALA A 29 -14.19 2.31 -5.84
C ALA A 29 -15.54 1.64 -5.56
N ALA A 30 -15.56 0.51 -4.84
CA ALA A 30 -16.80 -0.17 -4.45
C ALA A 30 -17.69 0.69 -3.54
N MET A 31 -17.12 1.33 -2.51
CA MET A 31 -17.84 2.24 -1.61
C MET A 31 -18.38 3.48 -2.33
N ALA A 32 -17.65 4.01 -3.32
CA ALA A 32 -18.07 5.17 -4.11
C ALA A 32 -19.31 4.88 -4.97
N VAL A 33 -19.50 3.64 -5.40
CA VAL A 33 -20.68 3.24 -6.18
C VAL A 33 -21.94 3.18 -5.29
N ASN A 34 -21.81 2.75 -4.02
CA ASN A 34 -22.97 2.58 -3.13
C ASN A 34 -23.34 3.80 -2.27
N THR A 35 -22.47 4.79 -2.09
CA THR A 35 -22.74 5.91 -1.15
C THR A 35 -22.75 7.29 -1.82
N ARG A 36 -23.95 7.85 -2.07
CA ARG A 36 -24.14 9.22 -2.64
C ARG A 36 -23.70 10.39 -1.74
N ALA A 37 -23.12 10.15 -0.56
CA ALA A 37 -22.94 11.19 0.46
C ALA A 37 -21.59 11.13 1.20
N ARG A 38 -20.45 11.31 0.49
CA ARG A 38 -19.22 11.92 1.08
C ARG A 38 -18.07 12.06 0.06
N GLU A 39 -18.29 12.85 -0.99
CA GLU A 39 -17.24 13.19 -1.98
C GLU A 39 -15.99 13.85 -1.35
N GLY A 40 -16.09 14.40 -0.12
CA GLY A 40 -14.95 14.99 0.60
C GLY A 40 -14.20 14.07 1.56
N MET A 41 -14.79 12.96 2.04
CA MET A 41 -14.15 12.11 3.07
C MET A 41 -13.43 10.89 2.54
N LEU A 42 -13.91 10.31 1.44
CA LEU A 42 -13.18 9.25 0.74
C LEU A 42 -11.77 9.72 0.33
N PRO A 43 -11.56 10.92 -0.25
CA PRO A 43 -10.23 11.39 -0.63
C PRO A 43 -9.29 11.63 0.56
N VAL A 44 -9.81 12.14 1.68
CA VAL A 44 -9.02 12.38 2.90
C VAL A 44 -8.55 11.08 3.54
N LEU A 45 -9.41 10.06 3.55
CA LEU A 45 -9.04 8.72 4.04
C LEU A 45 -8.02 8.07 3.10
N LEU A 46 -8.25 8.10 1.78
CA LEU A 46 -7.27 7.61 0.79
C LEU A 46 -5.91 8.28 0.97
N PHE A 47 -5.90 9.59 1.13
CA PHE A 47 -4.66 10.35 1.28
C PHE A 47 -3.94 9.97 2.57
N SER A 48 -4.64 9.96 3.71
CA SER A 48 -4.06 9.61 5.01
C SER A 48 -3.49 8.19 5.04
N VAL A 49 -4.13 7.28 4.32
CA VAL A 49 -3.72 5.87 4.20
C VAL A 49 -2.59 5.67 3.19
N SER A 50 -2.58 6.42 2.09
CA SER A 50 -1.57 6.28 1.04
C SER A 50 -0.21 6.82 1.48
N VAL A 51 -0.17 7.86 2.31
CA VAL A 51 1.07 8.46 2.82
C VAL A 51 2.02 7.43 3.46
N PRO A 52 1.61 6.62 4.46
CA PRO A 52 2.51 5.62 5.06
C PRO A 52 2.96 4.53 4.08
N ILE A 53 2.12 4.11 3.13
CA ILE A 53 2.52 3.17 2.07
C ILE A 53 3.62 3.79 1.22
N ILE A 54 3.40 5.00 0.72
CA ILE A 54 4.34 5.71 -0.16
C ILE A 54 5.67 5.93 0.56
N ILE A 55 5.65 6.40 1.82
CA ILE A 55 6.87 6.61 2.60
C ILE A 55 7.64 5.29 2.79
N SER A 56 6.94 4.19 3.11
CA SER A 56 7.56 2.89 3.31
C SER A 56 8.19 2.36 2.02
N ALA A 57 7.48 2.50 0.89
CA ALA A 57 7.96 2.06 -0.41
C ALA A 57 9.18 2.86 -0.88
N VAL A 58 9.13 4.20 -0.76
CA VAL A 58 10.24 5.09 -1.13
C VAL A 58 11.47 4.80 -0.27
N LYS A 59 11.30 4.65 1.05
CA LYS A 59 12.43 4.36 1.95
C LYS A 59 13.01 2.96 1.77
N ALA A 60 12.17 1.95 1.55
CA ALA A 60 12.64 0.60 1.23
C ALA A 60 13.43 0.60 -0.10
N THR A 61 12.93 1.33 -1.11
CA THR A 61 13.62 1.48 -2.41
C THR A 61 14.96 2.19 -2.24
N GLY A 62 15.00 3.29 -1.50
CA GLY A 62 16.24 4.02 -1.18
C GLY A 62 17.28 3.13 -0.49
N ALA A 63 16.87 2.42 0.57
CA ALA A 63 17.75 1.50 1.29
C ALA A 63 18.33 0.39 0.38
N VAL A 64 17.54 -0.10 -0.58
CA VAL A 64 18.02 -1.10 -1.57
C VAL A 64 19.01 -0.50 -2.57
N LEU A 65 18.78 0.74 -3.01
CA LEU A 65 19.65 1.45 -3.95
C LEU A 65 20.98 1.87 -3.31
N ASP A 66 20.96 2.28 -2.04
CA ASP A 66 22.14 2.70 -1.29
C ASP A 66 23.00 1.52 -0.79
N ASN A 67 22.57 0.27 -1.03
CA ASN A 67 23.15 -0.93 -0.41
C ASN A 67 23.21 -0.82 1.14
N SER A 68 22.22 -0.16 1.74
CA SER A 68 22.12 -0.08 3.19
C SER A 68 22.02 -1.47 3.83
N PRO A 69 22.52 -1.63 5.06
CA PRO A 69 22.42 -2.89 5.78
C PRO A 69 20.95 -3.30 5.96
N LEU A 70 20.71 -4.61 6.00
CA LEU A 70 19.37 -5.21 6.15
C LEU A 70 18.61 -4.68 7.38
N SER A 71 19.31 -4.25 8.43
CA SER A 71 18.72 -3.62 9.61
C SER A 71 17.94 -2.34 9.31
N GLU A 72 18.30 -1.60 8.26
CA GLU A 72 17.60 -0.39 7.82
C GLU A 72 16.45 -0.73 6.86
N LEU A 73 16.55 -1.82 6.10
CA LEU A 73 15.52 -2.25 5.15
C LEU A 73 14.34 -2.97 5.82
N VAL A 74 14.63 -3.84 6.80
CA VAL A 74 13.64 -4.70 7.47
C VAL A 74 12.50 -3.90 8.11
N PRO A 75 12.71 -2.77 8.80
CA PRO A 75 11.63 -1.98 9.38
C PRO A 75 10.65 -1.46 8.32
N TRP A 76 11.14 -0.98 7.17
CA TRP A 76 10.29 -0.45 6.08
C TRP A 76 9.51 -1.56 5.39
N LEU A 77 10.15 -2.71 5.13
CA LEU A 77 9.47 -3.88 4.59
C LEU A 77 8.40 -4.40 5.55
N ARG A 78 8.70 -4.45 6.85
CA ARG A 78 7.73 -4.88 7.88
C ARG A 78 6.55 -3.94 7.96
N LEU A 79 6.78 -2.63 7.89
CA LEU A 79 5.73 -1.62 7.89
C LEU A 79 4.81 -1.80 6.67
N LEU A 80 5.39 -2.00 5.48
CA LEU A 80 4.66 -2.23 4.23
C LEU A 80 3.81 -3.51 4.31
N LEU A 81 4.41 -4.60 4.81
CA LEU A 81 3.73 -5.89 4.96
C LEU A 81 2.59 -5.85 5.99
N VAL A 82 2.79 -5.19 7.14
CA VAL A 82 1.72 -5.01 8.14
C VAL A 82 0.59 -4.19 7.56
N PHE A 83 0.91 -3.15 6.79
CA PHE A 83 -0.09 -2.30 6.14
C PHE A 83 -0.91 -3.09 5.11
N ASP A 84 -0.25 -3.88 4.26
CA ASP A 84 -0.91 -4.74 3.27
C ASP A 84 -1.86 -5.74 3.94
N ILE A 85 -1.45 -6.40 5.03
CA ILE A 85 -2.31 -7.35 5.76
C ILE A 85 -3.55 -6.65 6.32
N ILE A 86 -3.36 -5.49 6.96
CA ILE A 86 -4.48 -4.73 7.55
C ILE A 86 -5.47 -4.34 6.46
N PHE A 87 -4.99 -3.77 5.35
CA PHE A 87 -5.86 -3.29 4.28
C PHE A 87 -6.50 -4.40 3.47
N LEU A 88 -5.81 -5.52 3.22
CA LEU A 88 -6.44 -6.71 2.62
C LEU A 88 -7.53 -7.29 3.52
N SER A 89 -7.29 -7.34 4.83
CA SER A 89 -8.28 -7.86 5.79
C SER A 89 -9.50 -6.95 5.88
N LEU A 90 -9.28 -5.64 6.01
CA LEU A 90 -10.34 -4.64 5.92
C LEU A 90 -11.06 -4.71 4.58
N SER A 91 -10.32 -4.95 3.49
CA SER A 91 -10.91 -5.11 2.17
C SER A 91 -11.88 -6.25 2.10
N PHE A 92 -11.49 -7.41 2.61
CA PHE A 92 -12.35 -8.58 2.63
C PHE A 92 -13.62 -8.35 3.46
N ILE A 93 -13.48 -7.77 4.66
CA ILE A 93 -14.61 -7.54 5.57
C ILE A 93 -15.56 -6.47 5.02
N THR A 94 -15.03 -5.34 4.56
CA THR A 94 -15.84 -4.24 4.03
C THR A 94 -16.47 -4.60 2.69
N PHE A 95 -15.83 -5.43 1.86
CA PHE A 95 -16.42 -5.90 0.61
C PHE A 95 -17.72 -6.67 0.85
N GLU A 96 -17.77 -7.54 1.86
CA GLU A 96 -18.99 -8.26 2.24
C GLU A 96 -20.11 -7.29 2.64
N TYR A 97 -19.79 -6.29 3.46
CA TYR A 97 -20.75 -5.26 3.89
C TYR A 97 -21.23 -4.36 2.73
N VAL A 98 -20.35 -4.02 1.79
CA VAL A 98 -20.68 -3.18 0.62
C VAL A 98 -21.49 -3.95 -0.42
N MET A 99 -21.27 -5.26 -0.55
CA MET A 99 -21.99 -6.12 -1.50
C MET A 99 -23.38 -6.55 -1.00
N GLU A 100 -23.62 -6.49 0.31
CA GLU A 100 -24.91 -6.86 0.93
C GLU A 100 -25.95 -5.72 0.88
N GLU A 101 -25.55 -4.50 0.48
CA GLU A 101 -26.42 -3.36 0.09
C GLU A 101 -26.60 -3.24 -1.43
#